data_AF-A0AAX0LT02-F1
#
_entry.id   AF-A0AAX0LT02-F1
#
_cell.length_a   1.000
_cell.length_b   1.000
_cell.length_c   1.000
_cell.angle_alpha   90.00
_cell.angle_beta   90.00
_cell.angle_gamma   90.00
#
_symmetry.space_group_name_H-M   'P 1'
#
loop_
_entity.id
_entity.type
_entity.pdbx_description
1 polymer ?
#
loop_
_entity_poly.entity_id
_entity_poly.type
_entity_poly.pdbx_seq_one_letter_code
_entity_poly.pdbx_strand_id
1 'polypeptide(L)'
;FQREYDNGCADRVINKINSLKDKGVIDKGSRVIFKPHPINHPDNINRIAKHIGDDVFVVPASIPFEFFIMAGIIPNNIIGVFSTLMLLVPKENIKYVIFDAKDHNEAMKNPMLLNLINNNLIEESKVFGWTD
;
A
#
# COMPACT_ATOMS: atom_id res chain seq x y z
N PHE A 1 2.69 5.14 -21.88
CA PHE A 1 1.76 4.90 -20.76
C PHE A 1 0.79 6.07 -20.67
N GLN A 2 -0.51 5.79 -20.66
CA GLN A 2 -1.57 6.80 -20.77
C GLN A 2 -1.60 7.63 -19.48
N ARG A 3 -1.13 8.88 -19.54
CA ARG A 3 -0.98 9.78 -18.39
C ARG A 3 -2.28 9.92 -17.58
N GLU A 4 -3.43 9.87 -18.24
CA GLU A 4 -4.75 9.91 -17.62
C GLU A 4 -5.01 8.72 -16.69
N TYR A 5 -4.58 7.52 -17.08
CA TYR A 5 -4.72 6.32 -16.23
C TYR A 5 -3.92 6.46 -14.94
N ASP A 6 -2.65 6.89 -15.04
CA ASP A 6 -1.79 7.10 -13.86
C ASP A 6 -2.35 8.22 -12.96
N ASN A 7 -2.92 9.28 -13.54
CA ASN A 7 -3.60 10.31 -12.76
C ASN A 7 -4.81 9.74 -11.99
N GLY A 8 -5.65 8.93 -12.62
CA GLY A 8 -6.78 8.28 -11.96
C GLY A 8 -6.36 7.32 -10.85
N CYS A 9 -5.27 6.56 -11.06
CA CYS A 9 -4.68 5.73 -10.00
C CYS A 9 -4.19 6.57 -8.82
N ALA A 10 -3.52 7.70 -9.09
CA ALA A 10 -3.04 8.60 -8.04
C ALA A 10 -4.20 9.19 -7.22
N ASP A 11 -5.29 9.60 -7.87
CA ASP A 11 -6.48 10.12 -7.19
C ASP A 11 -7.13 9.06 -6.29
N ARG A 12 -7.22 7.81 -6.77
CA ARG A 12 -7.71 6.67 -5.96
C ARG A 12 -6.86 6.44 -4.72
N VAL A 13 -5.53 6.49 -4.86
CA VAL A 13 -4.58 6.34 -3.75
C VAL A 13 -4.70 7.49 -2.75
N ILE A 14 -4.79 8.73 -3.23
CA ILE A 14 -4.97 9.92 -2.37
C ILE A 14 -6.26 9.81 -1.55
N ASN A 15 -7.37 9.43 -2.18
CA ASN A 15 -8.64 9.23 -1.48
C ASN A 15 -8.53 8.16 -0.39
N LYS A 16 -7.83 7.04 -0.67
CA LYS A 16 -7.61 6.00 0.33
C LYS A 16 -6.70 6.49 1.47
N ILE A 17 -5.64 7.25 1.19
CA ILE A 17 -4.78 7.85 2.23
C ILE A 17 -5.59 8.74 3.17
N ASN A 18 -6.48 9.58 2.64
CA ASN A 18 -7.34 10.44 3.46
C ASN A 18 -8.26 9.61 4.36
N SER A 19 -8.95 8.61 3.81
CA SER A 19 -9.78 7.67 4.61
C SER A 19 -8.98 6.96 5.71
N LEU A 20 -7.76 6.51 5.40
CA LEU A 20 -6.89 5.84 6.37
C LEU A 20 -6.42 6.78 7.50
N LYS A 21 -6.22 8.06 7.20
CA LYS A 21 -5.93 9.08 8.21
C LYS A 21 -7.13 9.34 9.13
N ASP A 22 -8.30 9.50 8.54
CA ASP A 22 -9.55 9.76 9.30
C ASP A 22 -9.86 8.61 10.27
N LYS A 23 -9.48 7.39 9.91
CA LYS A 23 -9.62 6.18 10.74
C LYS A 23 -8.50 5.97 11.76
N GLY A 24 -7.46 6.80 11.76
CA GLY A 24 -6.28 6.59 12.61
C GLY A 24 -5.44 5.36 12.22
N VAL A 25 -5.55 4.88 10.98
CA VAL A 25 -4.66 3.82 10.48
C VAL A 25 -3.29 4.41 10.14
N ILE A 26 -3.27 5.61 9.56
CA ILE A 26 -2.07 6.44 9.42
C ILE A 26 -2.14 7.52 10.52
N ASP A 27 -1.29 7.41 11.53
CA ASP A 27 -1.33 8.31 12.68
C ASP A 27 -0.87 9.73 12.29
N LYS A 28 -1.50 10.74 12.90
CA LYS A 28 -1.11 12.14 12.70
C LYS A 28 0.32 12.37 13.19
N GLY A 29 1.16 12.95 12.33
CA GLY A 29 2.57 13.20 12.65
C GLY A 29 3.48 11.97 12.51
N SER A 30 3.00 10.88 11.91
CA SER A 30 3.83 9.74 11.55
C SER A 30 4.96 10.15 10.60
N ARG A 31 6.14 9.59 10.84
CA ARG A 31 7.23 9.58 9.84
C ARG A 31 6.97 8.44 8.86
N VAL A 32 6.79 8.76 7.59
CA VAL A 32 6.36 7.78 6.59
C VAL A 32 7.46 7.55 5.56
N ILE A 33 7.76 6.28 5.28
CA ILE A 33 8.53 5.88 4.11
C ILE A 33 7.53 5.59 2.99
N PHE A 34 7.55 6.40 1.92
CA PHE A 34 6.69 6.19 0.77
C PHE A 34 7.47 5.48 -0.35
N LYS A 35 7.01 4.28 -0.72
CA LYS A 35 7.57 3.50 -1.82
C LYS A 35 6.60 3.47 -3.02
N PRO A 36 6.81 4.30 -4.05
CA PRO A 36 5.95 4.31 -5.24
C PRO A 36 6.21 3.10 -6.16
N HIS A 37 5.24 2.82 -7.03
CA HIS A 37 5.40 1.83 -8.10
C HIS A 37 6.32 2.42 -9.20
N PRO A 38 7.23 1.61 -9.80
CA PRO A 38 8.17 2.10 -10.83
C PRO A 38 7.53 2.79 -12.03
N ILE A 39 6.26 2.49 -12.32
CA ILE A 39 5.52 3.03 -13.46
C ILE A 39 4.90 4.41 -13.22
N ASN A 40 4.77 4.82 -11.95
CA ASN A 40 4.09 6.07 -11.62
C ASN A 40 4.92 7.25 -12.14
N HIS A 41 4.24 8.24 -12.71
CA HIS A 41 4.89 9.45 -13.15
C HIS A 41 5.40 10.25 -11.93
N PRO A 42 6.59 10.88 -11.99
CA PRO A 42 7.14 11.69 -10.91
C PRO A 42 6.16 12.71 -10.30
N ASP A 43 5.39 13.41 -11.15
CA ASP A 43 4.33 14.33 -10.68
C ASP A 43 3.30 13.66 -9.77
N ASN A 44 2.86 12.44 -10.11
CA ASN A 44 1.87 11.70 -9.32
C ASN A 44 2.48 11.16 -8.02
N ILE A 45 3.75 10.74 -8.05
CA ILE A 45 4.51 10.40 -6.85
C ILE A 45 4.55 11.61 -5.89
N ASN A 46 4.87 12.79 -6.41
CA ASN A 46 4.90 14.03 -5.62
C ASN A 46 3.52 14.43 -5.09
N ARG A 47 2.46 14.27 -5.90
CA ARG A 47 1.07 14.51 -5.47
C ARG A 47 0.68 13.59 -4.32
N ILE A 48 0.98 12.29 -4.43
CA ILE A 48 0.68 11.31 -3.36
C ILE A 48 1.47 11.65 -2.10
N ALA A 49 2.78 11.91 -2.21
CA ALA A 49 3.64 12.23 -1.07
C ALA A 49 3.13 13.44 -0.27
N LYS A 50 2.69 14.51 -0.95
CA LYS A 50 2.07 15.69 -0.30
C LYS A 50 0.81 15.34 0.51
N HIS A 51 0.02 14.37 0.05
CA HIS A 51 -1.18 13.94 0.76
C HIS A 51 -0.87 12.96 1.90
N ILE A 52 0.28 12.28 1.89
CA ILE A 52 0.72 11.45 3.01
C ILE A 52 1.06 12.33 4.22
N GLY A 53 1.80 13.43 4.04
CA GLY A 53 2.09 14.38 5.11
C GLY A 53 3.41 15.13 4.90
N ASP A 54 3.82 15.86 5.93
CA ASP A 54 5.01 16.72 5.87
C ASP A 54 6.33 15.97 6.16
N ASP A 55 6.27 14.86 6.90
CA ASP A 55 7.43 14.04 7.26
C ASP A 55 7.44 12.71 6.47
N VAL A 56 7.71 12.83 5.17
CA VAL A 56 7.69 11.72 4.21
C VAL A 56 9.04 11.58 3.54
N PHE A 57 9.65 10.41 3.70
CA PHE A 57 10.81 10.00 2.91
C PHE A 57 10.34 9.22 1.68
N VAL A 58 10.48 9.80 0.50
CA VAL A 58 10.13 9.14 -0.77
C VAL A 58 11.31 8.31 -1.26
N VAL A 59 11.13 7.00 -1.29
CA VAL A 59 12.14 6.08 -1.85
C VAL A 59 12.10 6.17 -3.38
N PRO A 60 13.27 6.21 -4.07
CA PRO A 60 13.31 6.08 -5.51
C PRO A 60 12.48 4.89 -6.02
N ALA A 61 11.63 5.13 -7.02
CA ALA A 61 10.73 4.10 -7.55
C ALA A 61 11.49 2.89 -8.10
N SER A 62 12.70 3.10 -8.62
CA SER A 62 13.60 2.09 -9.19
C SER A 62 14.17 1.10 -8.17
N ILE A 63 14.19 1.42 -6.88
CA ILE A 63 14.65 0.49 -5.85
C ILE A 63 13.55 -0.58 -5.66
N PRO A 64 13.83 -1.89 -5.77
CA PRO A 64 12.83 -2.92 -5.47
C PRO A 64 12.55 -2.97 -3.96
N PHE A 65 11.34 -3.37 -3.55
CA PHE A 65 11.02 -3.46 -2.12
C PHE A 65 11.87 -4.53 -1.42
N GLU A 66 12.21 -5.58 -2.16
CA GLU A 66 13.08 -6.70 -1.77
C GLU A 66 14.45 -6.23 -1.25
N PHE A 67 14.92 -5.05 -1.68
CA PHE A 67 16.14 -4.46 -1.15
C PHE A 67 16.07 -4.22 0.37
N PHE A 68 14.93 -3.75 0.89
CA PHE A 68 14.76 -3.53 2.33
C PHE A 68 14.80 -4.84 3.12
N ILE A 69 14.29 -5.91 2.52
CA ILE A 69 14.31 -7.26 3.09
C ILE A 69 15.74 -7.77 3.17
N MET A 70 16.47 -7.72 2.05
CA MET A 70 17.85 -8.17 1.98
C MET A 70 18.79 -7.36 2.88
N ALA A 71 18.53 -6.07 3.04
CA ALA A 71 19.32 -5.19 3.90
C ALA A 71 18.93 -5.26 5.39
N GLY A 72 17.91 -6.06 5.76
CA GLY A 72 17.48 -6.21 7.15
C GLY A 72 16.83 -4.95 7.74
N ILE A 73 16.23 -4.10 6.90
CA ILE A 73 15.65 -2.80 7.28
C ILE A 73 14.16 -2.71 6.90
N ILE A 74 13.44 -3.83 6.98
CA ILE A 74 12.01 -3.91 6.70
C ILE A 74 11.24 -3.07 7.73
N PRO A 75 10.32 -2.17 7.31
CA PRO A 75 9.45 -1.46 8.25
C PRO A 75 8.51 -2.40 9.02
N ASN A 76 8.19 -2.04 10.27
CA ASN A 76 7.30 -2.83 11.14
C ASN A 76 5.80 -2.52 10.94
N ASN A 77 5.46 -1.48 10.19
CA ASN A 77 4.07 -1.07 9.93
C ASN A 77 3.90 -0.75 8.45
N ILE A 78 3.52 -1.75 7.67
CA ILE A 78 3.38 -1.67 6.22
C ILE A 78 1.90 -1.56 5.86
N ILE A 79 1.59 -0.49 5.13
CA ILE A 79 0.29 -0.25 4.50
C ILE A 79 0.54 -0.16 3.00
N GLY A 80 -0.23 -0.87 2.19
CA GLY A 80 -0.03 -0.80 0.75
C GLY A 80 -1.13 -1.43 -0.07
N VAL A 81 -1.09 -1.15 -1.36
CA VAL A 81 -1.87 -1.90 -2.35
C VAL A 81 -1.29 -3.31 -2.44
N PHE A 82 -2.17 -4.31 -2.50
CA PHE A 82 -1.75 -5.70 -2.63
C PHE A 82 -0.79 -5.86 -3.81
N SER A 83 0.33 -6.51 -3.54
CA SER A 83 1.37 -6.84 -4.51
C SER A 83 2.08 -8.10 -4.04
N THR A 84 2.71 -8.82 -4.96
CA THR A 84 3.51 -10.01 -4.66
C THR A 84 4.64 -9.72 -3.67
N LEU A 85 5.09 -8.45 -3.54
CA LEU A 85 6.06 -8.05 -2.51
C LEU A 85 5.60 -8.43 -1.09
N MET A 86 4.29 -8.41 -0.82
CA MET A 86 3.74 -8.70 0.50
C MET A 86 3.94 -10.16 0.90
N LEU A 87 4.21 -11.06 -0.06
CA LEU A 87 4.55 -12.46 0.21
C LEU A 87 5.95 -12.63 0.80
N LEU A 88 6.79 -11.60 0.69
CA LEU A 88 8.17 -11.60 1.21
C LEU A 88 8.27 -10.86 2.54
N VAL A 89 7.18 -10.25 2.99
CA VAL A 89 7.12 -9.46 4.22
C VAL A 89 6.56 -10.35 5.34
N PRO A 90 7.16 -10.35 6.54
CA PRO A 90 6.55 -11.00 7.70
C PRO A 90 5.15 -10.42 7.95
N LYS A 91 4.13 -11.28 8.05
CA LYS A 91 2.71 -10.84 8.15
C LYS A 91 2.45 -9.93 9.37
N GLU A 92 3.25 -10.06 10.42
CA GLU A 92 3.24 -9.23 11.61
C GLU A 92 3.60 -7.76 11.30
N ASN A 93 4.41 -7.52 10.27
CA ASN A 93 4.80 -6.18 9.82
C ASN A 93 3.74 -5.56 8.91
N ILE A 94 2.77 -6.34 8.40
CA ILE A 94 1.66 -5.85 7.59
C ILE A 94 0.60 -5.31 8.53
N LYS A 95 0.26 -4.02 8.37
CA LYS A 95 -0.82 -3.35 9.11
C LYS A 95 -2.12 -3.31 8.31
N TYR A 96 -2.02 -3.12 7.00
CA TYR A 96 -3.19 -2.91 6.14
C TYR A 96 -2.89 -3.24 4.67
N VAL A 97 -3.73 -4.06 4.05
CA VAL A 97 -3.65 -4.48 2.64
C VAL A 97 -4.84 -3.93 1.88
N ILE A 98 -4.60 -3.07 0.90
CA ILE A 98 -5.61 -2.55 -0.02
C ILE A 98 -5.67 -3.49 -1.23
N PHE A 99 -6.65 -4.37 -1.26
CA PHE A 99 -6.88 -5.28 -2.38
C PHE A 99 -7.66 -4.57 -3.50
N ASP A 100 -7.48 -5.00 -4.76
CA ASP A 100 -8.22 -4.41 -5.88
C ASP A 100 -9.67 -4.92 -5.96
N ALA A 101 -10.46 -4.44 -5.01
CA ALA A 101 -11.89 -4.68 -4.85
C ALA A 101 -12.56 -3.42 -4.28
N LYS A 102 -13.88 -3.29 -4.40
CA LYS A 102 -14.62 -2.19 -3.80
C LYS A 102 -14.47 -2.22 -2.28
N ASP A 103 -14.80 -3.34 -1.66
CA ASP A 103 -14.83 -3.52 -0.21
C ASP A 103 -14.27 -4.91 0.19
N HIS A 104 -14.16 -5.15 1.49
CA HIS A 104 -13.68 -6.42 2.05
C HIS A 104 -14.49 -7.62 1.55
N ASN A 105 -15.83 -7.49 1.50
CA ASN A 105 -16.71 -8.57 1.07
C ASN A 105 -16.48 -8.96 -0.40
N GLU A 106 -16.20 -7.99 -1.27
CA GLU A 106 -15.80 -8.26 -2.64
C GLU A 106 -14.40 -8.87 -2.71
N ALA A 107 -13.45 -8.39 -1.90
CA ALA A 107 -12.10 -8.96 -1.85
C ALA A 107 -12.13 -10.46 -1.50
N MET A 108 -12.95 -10.86 -0.52
CA MET A 108 -13.08 -12.27 -0.09
C MET A 108 -13.65 -13.23 -1.14
N LYS A 109 -14.11 -12.73 -2.29
CA LYS A 109 -14.49 -13.58 -3.43
C LYS A 109 -13.30 -14.00 -4.29
N ASN A 110 -12.12 -13.41 -4.08
CA ASN A 110 -10.94 -13.68 -4.88
C ASN A 110 -10.25 -14.98 -4.43
N PRO A 111 -10.17 -16.02 -5.30
CA PRO A 111 -9.62 -17.33 -4.90
C PRO A 111 -8.13 -17.28 -4.59
N MET A 112 -7.37 -16.38 -5.23
CA MET A 112 -5.95 -16.21 -4.94
C MET A 112 -5.76 -15.64 -3.53
N LEU A 113 -6.53 -14.62 -3.16
CA LEU A 113 -6.49 -14.03 -1.82
C LEU A 113 -6.87 -15.05 -0.75
N LEU A 114 -7.95 -15.82 -0.96
CA LEU A 114 -8.35 -16.88 -0.04
C LEU A 114 -7.23 -17.92 0.15
N ASN A 115 -6.53 -18.30 -0.92
CA ASN A 115 -5.37 -19.18 -0.80
C ASN A 115 -4.24 -18.57 0.04
N LEU A 116 -3.95 -17.27 -0.10
CA LEU A 116 -2.94 -16.60 0.72
C LEU A 116 -3.32 -16.56 2.21
N ILE A 117 -4.60 -16.31 2.50
CA ILE A 117 -5.14 -16.32 3.86
C ILE A 117 -5.06 -17.74 4.46
N ASN A 118 -5.52 -18.76 3.72
CA ASN A 118 -5.51 -20.15 4.17
C ASN A 118 -4.09 -20.70 4.42
N ASN A 119 -3.10 -20.18 3.69
CA ASN A 119 -1.68 -20.52 3.89
C ASN A 119 -0.98 -19.60 4.90
N ASN A 120 -1.74 -18.78 5.64
CA ASN A 120 -1.23 -17.93 6.71
C ASN A 120 -0.16 -16.91 6.24
N LEU A 121 -0.23 -16.50 4.96
CA LEU A 121 0.66 -15.50 4.37
C LEU A 121 0.14 -14.08 4.58
N ILE A 122 -1.18 -13.92 4.70
CA ILE A 122 -1.87 -12.66 4.98
C ILE A 122 -2.98 -12.92 5.99
N GLU A 123 -3.20 -12.00 6.91
CA GLU A 123 -4.35 -12.07 7.83
C GLU A 123 -5.58 -11.43 7.19
N GLU A 124 -6.69 -12.16 7.16
CA GLU A 124 -7.98 -11.69 6.59
C GLU A 124 -8.42 -10.35 7.16
N SER A 125 -8.28 -10.17 8.47
CA SER A 125 -8.64 -8.93 9.20
C SER A 125 -7.86 -7.69 8.78
N LYS A 126 -6.76 -7.88 8.04
CA LYS A 126 -5.91 -6.81 7.51
C LYS A 126 -6.21 -6.49 6.04
N VAL A 127 -7.16 -7.16 5.41
CA VAL A 127 -7.49 -6.97 3.99
C VAL A 127 -8.73 -6.10 3.80
N PHE A 128 -8.62 -5.12 2.92
CA PHE A 128 -9.67 -4.13 2.68
C PHE A 128 -9.73 -3.77 1.19
N GLY A 129 -10.89 -3.36 0.72
CA GLY A 129 -11.08 -2.75 -0.58
C GLY A 129 -10.80 -1.25 -0.60
N TRP A 130 -11.01 -0.65 -1.76
CA TRP A 130 -10.74 0.77 -2.01
C TRP A 130 -11.74 1.72 -1.36
N THR A 131 -12.99 1.30 -1.15
CA THR A 131 -14.03 2.11 -0.50
C THR A 131 -14.20 1.80 0.98
N ASP A 132 -13.49 0.80 1.51
CA ASP A 132 -13.53 0.48 2.93
C ASP A 132 -13.11 1.66 3.79
#